data_AF-A0A851G7I6-F1
#
_entry.id   AF-A0A851G7I6-F1
#
_cell.length_a   1.000
_cell.length_b   1.000
_cell.length_c   1.000
_cell.angle_alpha   90.00
_cell.angle_beta   90.00
_cell.angle_gamma   90.00
#
_symmetry.space_group_name_H-M   'P 1'
#
loop_
_entity.id
_entity.type
_entity.pdbx_description
1 polymer ?
#
loop_
_entity_poly.entity_id
_entity_poly.type
_entity_poly.pdbx_seq_one_letter_code
_entity_poly.pdbx_strand_id
1 'polypeptide(L)'
;MSQIFEIVQSLSGQRNCITIPVPYLDFFSGDQQAHALGAVLNQLVFWSGKSDLNDGWFYKEHSELAAEIRGVSEDQVQRLVNKICTRWLPDVVQKTQRQVNGTKKTHYRINGEALINVLFPVTLDSAESRNGKCEVAEPIPQNHGTENAEPQNPNREVAEPILYTDHYSDHHKQIINPSCPVAPQPDPEVLITDNAILVLTHLNQVSGSRYQKSKTSLENIRARLREGYTVSDLTLVIDLKHEHWNGNDAQYQYMRPETLFGPKKFEGYLQSGIRWDKKGRPPRESWGEKKHDPMKFGPVDTKIPEGFRG
;
A
#
# COMPACT_ATOMS: atom_id res chain seq x y z
N MET A 1 6.85 -26.86 -11.52
CA MET A 1 7.09 -25.67 -10.68
C MET A 1 8.01 -26.09 -9.54
N SER A 2 8.87 -25.21 -9.02
CA SER A 2 9.93 -25.61 -8.08
C SER A 2 9.41 -25.70 -6.63
N GLN A 3 9.89 -26.70 -5.89
CA GLN A 3 9.62 -26.94 -4.47
C GLN A 3 9.82 -25.69 -3.58
N ILE A 4 10.71 -24.78 -3.99
CA ILE A 4 10.92 -23.47 -3.35
C ILE A 4 9.65 -22.61 -3.35
N PHE A 5 8.88 -22.61 -4.44
CA PHE A 5 7.65 -21.84 -4.54
C PHE A 5 6.55 -22.39 -3.63
N GLU A 6 6.42 -23.72 -3.51
CA GLU A 6 5.49 -24.36 -2.57
C GLU A 6 5.88 -24.08 -1.11
N ILE A 7 7.18 -24.03 -0.79
CA ILE A 7 7.66 -23.61 0.54
C ILE A 7 7.31 -22.13 0.80
N VAL A 8 7.60 -21.22 -0.13
CA VAL A 8 7.24 -19.79 0.01
C VAL A 8 5.73 -19.58 0.11
N GLN A 9 4.94 -20.37 -0.63
CA GLN A 9 3.48 -20.34 -0.57
C GLN A 9 2.95 -20.90 0.76
N SER A 10 3.54 -21.96 1.31
CA SER A 10 3.14 -22.49 2.64
C SER A 10 3.55 -21.58 3.80
N LEU A 11 4.58 -20.75 3.62
CA LEU A 11 4.94 -19.66 4.53
C LEU A 11 4.04 -18.42 4.38
N SER A 12 3.27 -18.33 3.29
CA SER A 12 2.41 -17.19 2.94
C SER A 12 0.97 -17.46 3.32
N GLY A 13 0.54 -16.96 4.48
CA GLY A 13 -0.83 -17.12 4.96
C GLY A 13 -0.94 -16.87 6.47
N GLN A 14 -2.16 -17.01 7.00
CA GLN A 14 -2.49 -16.61 8.37
C GLN A 14 -1.64 -17.28 9.46
N ARG A 15 -1.17 -18.52 9.24
CA ARG A 15 -0.41 -19.30 10.23
C ARG A 15 1.01 -18.79 10.51
N ASN A 16 1.56 -17.93 9.67
CA ASN A 16 2.91 -17.38 9.82
C ASN A 16 2.97 -15.86 9.54
N CYS A 17 1.83 -15.17 9.67
CA CYS A 17 1.75 -13.71 9.54
C CYS A 17 1.35 -13.07 10.87
N ILE A 18 1.78 -11.83 11.08
CA ILE A 18 1.29 -11.00 12.18
C ILE A 18 0.30 -10.01 11.57
N THR A 19 -0.98 -10.25 11.82
CA THR A 19 -2.04 -9.31 11.45
C THR A 19 -2.01 -8.13 12.41
N ILE A 20 -1.84 -6.93 11.87
CA ILE A 20 -1.95 -5.66 12.63
C ILE A 20 -3.24 -4.98 12.19
N PRO A 21 -4.17 -4.66 13.10
CA PRO A 21 -5.36 -3.88 12.77
C PRO A 21 -4.99 -2.53 12.14
N VAL A 22 -5.56 -2.23 10.98
CA VAL A 22 -5.33 -0.97 10.23
C VAL A 22 -5.54 0.29 11.10
N PRO A 23 -6.58 0.38 11.97
CA PRO A 23 -6.73 1.53 12.86
C PRO A 23 -5.54 1.81 13.78
N TYR A 24 -4.73 0.80 14.13
CA TYR A 24 -3.49 1.03 14.91
C TYR A 24 -2.40 1.68 14.04
N LEU A 25 -2.33 1.34 12.75
CA LEU A 25 -1.38 1.95 11.81
C LEU A 25 -1.78 3.40 11.49
N ASP A 26 -3.07 3.67 11.33
CA ASP A 26 -3.61 5.02 11.15
C ASP A 26 -3.35 5.88 12.38
N PHE A 27 -3.57 5.34 13.58
CA PHE A 27 -3.31 6.02 14.84
C PHE A 27 -1.82 6.36 15.04
N PHE A 28 -0.91 5.45 14.69
CA PHE A 28 0.55 5.69 14.73
C PHE A 28 1.11 6.36 13.45
N SER A 29 0.25 6.91 12.59
CA SER A 29 0.67 7.56 11.36
C SER A 29 1.65 8.72 11.62
N GLY A 30 2.60 8.91 10.70
CA GLY A 30 3.70 9.86 10.87
C GLY A 30 4.87 9.35 11.73
N ASP A 31 4.74 8.21 12.43
CA ASP A 31 5.87 7.57 13.10
C ASP A 31 6.64 6.62 12.16
N GLN A 32 7.97 6.74 12.11
CA GLN A 32 8.83 5.82 11.35
C GLN A 32 8.71 4.35 11.78
N GLN A 33 8.19 4.10 12.99
CA GLN A 33 8.02 2.76 13.56
C GLN A 33 6.54 2.34 13.69
N ALA A 34 5.61 2.99 12.97
CA ALA A 34 4.16 2.76 13.07
C ALA A 34 3.76 1.26 13.06
N HIS A 35 4.34 0.47 12.13
CA HIS A 35 4.09 -0.97 12.06
C HIS A 35 4.55 -1.74 13.31
N ALA A 36 5.72 -1.42 13.84
CA ALA A 36 6.23 -2.05 15.05
C ALA A 36 5.45 -1.60 16.31
N LEU A 37 5.02 -0.33 16.36
CA LEU A 37 4.13 0.18 17.40
C LEU A 37 2.77 -0.52 17.37
N GLY A 38 2.17 -0.66 16.18
CA GLY A 38 0.91 -1.37 15.97
C GLY A 38 1.00 -2.86 16.35
N ALA A 39 2.10 -3.54 16.02
CA ALA A 39 2.34 -4.92 16.43
C ALA A 39 2.49 -5.07 17.96
N VAL A 40 3.24 -4.18 18.62
CA VAL A 40 3.36 -4.15 20.09
C VAL A 40 1.98 -3.89 20.73
N LEU A 41 1.25 -2.88 20.26
CA LEU A 41 -0.09 -2.57 20.78
C LEU A 41 -1.05 -3.76 20.63
N ASN A 42 -1.05 -4.42 19.47
CA ASN A 42 -1.89 -5.58 19.22
C ASN A 42 -1.61 -6.73 20.21
N GLN A 43 -0.34 -7.04 20.48
CA GLN A 43 0.00 -8.06 21.47
C GLN A 43 -0.39 -7.64 22.90
N LEU A 44 -0.18 -6.38 23.28
CA LEU A 44 -0.59 -5.90 24.60
C LEU A 44 -2.12 -5.97 24.79
N VAL A 45 -2.91 -5.61 23.77
CA VAL A 45 -4.37 -5.74 23.78
C VAL A 45 -4.79 -7.20 23.88
N PHE A 46 -4.21 -8.09 23.06
CA PHE A 46 -4.49 -9.52 23.11
C PHE A 46 -4.22 -10.14 24.50
N TRP A 47 -3.07 -9.83 25.11
CA TRP A 47 -2.74 -10.34 26.45
C TRP A 47 -3.61 -9.73 27.56
N SER A 48 -4.10 -8.50 27.40
CA SER A 48 -5.08 -7.91 28.34
C SER A 48 -6.43 -8.63 28.37
N GLY A 49 -6.84 -9.24 27.25
CA GLY A 49 -8.03 -10.09 27.18
C GLY A 49 -7.84 -11.51 27.72
N LYS A 50 -6.60 -11.90 28.06
CA LYS A 50 -6.23 -13.24 28.56
C LYS A 50 -5.79 -13.26 30.03
N SER A 51 -5.92 -12.14 30.74
CA SER A 51 -5.50 -12.06 32.14
C SER A 51 -6.63 -12.40 33.10
N ASP A 52 -6.49 -13.49 33.85
CA ASP A 52 -7.43 -13.92 34.89
C ASP A 52 -7.39 -13.03 36.18
N LEU A 53 -6.66 -11.91 36.13
CA LEU A 53 -6.46 -11.01 37.26
C LEU A 53 -7.56 -9.94 37.30
N ASN A 54 -8.35 -9.96 38.38
CA ASN A 54 -9.48 -9.05 38.61
C ASN A 54 -9.13 -7.54 38.59
N ASP A 55 -7.85 -7.17 38.69
CA ASP A 55 -7.39 -5.78 38.60
C ASP A 55 -7.07 -5.31 37.15
N GLY A 56 -7.19 -6.21 36.17
CA GLY A 56 -6.92 -5.95 34.76
C GLY A 56 -5.44 -5.75 34.43
N TRP A 57 -4.53 -6.17 35.33
CA TRP A 57 -3.10 -6.18 35.06
C TRP A 57 -2.65 -7.54 34.54
N PHE A 58 -1.67 -7.54 33.63
CA PHE A 58 -0.97 -8.74 33.19
C PHE A 58 0.53 -8.50 33.17
N TYR A 59 1.36 -9.53 33.29
CA TYR A 59 2.80 -9.43 33.09
C TYR A 59 3.22 -10.10 31.79
N LYS A 60 4.24 -9.54 31.15
CA LYS A 60 4.88 -10.11 29.96
C LYS A 60 6.30 -9.58 29.85
N GLU A 61 7.28 -10.44 29.57
CA GLU A 61 8.66 -9.98 29.39
C GLU A 61 8.87 -9.39 27.99
N HIS A 62 9.77 -8.41 27.88
CA HIS A 62 10.06 -7.77 26.59
C HIS A 62 10.71 -8.75 25.60
N SER A 63 11.44 -9.75 26.11
CA SER A 63 11.99 -10.88 25.36
C SER A 63 10.90 -11.75 24.72
N GLU A 64 9.83 -12.07 25.47
CA GLU A 64 8.68 -12.82 24.97
C GLU A 64 7.90 -12.04 23.91
N LEU A 65 7.63 -10.74 24.16
CA LEU A 65 7.00 -9.85 23.17
C LEU A 65 7.85 -9.72 21.90
N ALA A 66 9.17 -9.64 22.03
CA ALA A 66 10.08 -9.60 20.88
C ALA A 66 10.05 -10.91 20.08
N ALA A 67 9.96 -12.05 20.77
CA ALA A 67 9.77 -13.35 20.13
C ALA A 67 8.42 -13.42 19.40
N GLU A 68 7.32 -12.97 20.00
CA GLU A 68 5.98 -12.99 19.39
C GLU A 68 5.88 -12.07 18.16
N ILE A 69 6.49 -10.89 18.21
CA ILE A 69 6.43 -9.88 17.12
C ILE A 69 7.40 -10.19 15.98
N ARG A 70 8.50 -10.92 16.25
CA ARG A 70 9.58 -11.26 15.30
C ARG A 70 10.28 -10.00 14.71
N GLY A 71 11.52 -10.14 14.28
CA GLY A 71 12.27 -9.05 13.62
C GLY A 71 12.57 -7.81 14.48
N VAL A 72 12.19 -7.80 15.76
CA VAL A 72 12.51 -6.75 16.74
C VAL A 72 13.34 -7.33 17.89
N SER A 73 14.27 -6.55 18.45
CA SER A 73 15.02 -6.92 19.65
C SER A 73 14.29 -6.57 20.94
N GLU A 74 14.68 -7.16 22.06
CA GLU A 74 14.16 -6.84 23.39
C GLU A 74 14.26 -5.33 23.70
N ASP A 75 15.42 -4.71 23.44
CA ASP A 75 15.63 -3.27 23.60
C ASP A 75 14.70 -2.44 22.69
N GLN A 76 14.41 -2.92 21.48
CA GLN A 76 13.47 -2.24 20.58
C GLN A 76 12.05 -2.34 21.15
N VAL A 77 11.61 -3.50 21.62
CA VAL A 77 10.31 -3.64 22.29
C VAL A 77 10.25 -2.75 23.54
N GLN A 78 11.28 -2.72 24.39
CA GLN A 78 11.33 -1.83 25.54
C GLN A 78 11.18 -0.35 25.14
N ARG A 79 11.86 0.09 24.08
CA ARG A 79 11.74 1.46 23.53
C ARG A 79 10.34 1.74 22.95
N LEU A 80 9.76 0.79 22.21
CA LEU A 80 8.42 0.92 21.62
C LEU A 80 7.33 0.97 22.70
N VAL A 81 7.38 0.07 23.68
CA VAL A 81 6.51 0.07 24.87
C VAL A 81 6.62 1.41 25.62
N ASN A 82 7.84 1.90 25.86
CA ASN A 82 8.04 3.22 26.48
C ASN A 82 7.36 4.33 25.67
N LYS A 83 7.54 4.32 24.35
CA LYS A 83 7.00 5.32 23.42
C LYS A 83 5.46 5.27 23.36
N ILE A 84 4.86 4.09 23.42
CA ILE A 84 3.41 3.91 23.57
C ILE A 84 2.95 4.54 24.89
N CYS A 85 3.53 4.12 26.02
CA CYS A 85 3.13 4.57 27.37
C CYS A 85 3.46 6.03 27.71
N THR A 86 4.21 6.78 26.90
CA THR A 86 4.56 8.19 27.21
C THR A 86 4.17 9.19 26.14
N ARG A 87 4.26 8.83 24.85
CA ARG A 87 4.03 9.75 23.74
C ARG A 87 2.64 9.60 23.11
N TRP A 88 2.12 8.37 23.05
CA TRP A 88 0.92 8.07 22.27
C TRP A 88 -0.31 7.75 23.13
N LEU A 89 -0.13 6.99 24.21
CA LEU A 89 -1.21 6.41 25.01
C LEU A 89 -0.92 6.48 26.54
N PRO A 90 -0.55 7.65 27.10
CA PRO A 90 -0.11 7.76 28.50
C PRO A 90 -1.18 7.35 29.53
N ASP A 91 -2.44 7.75 29.32
CA ASP A 91 -3.54 7.43 30.24
C ASP A 91 -4.27 6.12 29.89
N VAL A 92 -3.95 5.53 28.72
CA VAL A 92 -4.59 4.32 28.18
C VAL A 92 -3.78 3.07 28.47
N VAL A 93 -2.45 3.11 28.28
CA VAL A 93 -1.55 1.96 28.47
C VAL A 93 -0.60 2.23 29.63
N GLN A 94 -0.97 1.72 30.80
CA GLN A 94 -0.19 1.85 32.03
C GLN A 94 0.83 0.71 32.13
N LYS A 95 2.02 1.01 32.66
CA LYS A 95 3.04 0.01 32.98
C LYS A 95 3.63 0.24 34.37
N THR A 96 3.99 -0.83 35.06
CA THR A 96 4.64 -0.78 36.38
C THR A 96 5.55 -2.00 36.57
N GLN A 97 6.45 -1.98 37.56
CA GLN A 97 7.20 -3.17 37.96
C GLN A 97 6.66 -3.70 39.29
N ARG A 98 6.21 -4.95 39.30
CA ARG A 98 5.83 -5.70 40.51
C ARG A 98 6.71 -6.95 40.63
N GLN A 99 6.82 -7.52 41.83
CA GLN A 99 7.49 -8.80 42.01
C GLN A 99 6.51 -9.95 41.75
N VAL A 100 6.93 -10.91 40.94
CA VAL A 100 6.25 -12.21 40.75
C VAL A 100 7.28 -13.28 41.07
N ASN A 101 6.98 -14.11 42.09
CA ASN A 101 7.88 -15.16 42.59
C ASN A 101 9.31 -14.65 42.93
N GLY A 102 9.41 -13.43 43.49
CA GLY A 102 10.68 -12.80 43.87
C GLY A 102 11.40 -12.02 42.75
N THR A 103 11.06 -12.26 41.48
CA THR A 103 11.67 -11.55 40.34
C THR A 103 10.83 -10.32 39.98
N LYS A 104 11.50 -9.18 39.71
CA LYS A 104 10.82 -7.97 39.21
C LYS A 104 10.36 -8.21 37.76
N LYS A 105 9.04 -8.17 37.50
CA LYS A 105 8.46 -8.26 36.16
C LYS A 105 7.68 -7.00 35.81
N THR A 106 7.76 -6.59 34.55
CA THR A 106 6.93 -5.50 34.02
C THR A 106 5.49 -6.00 33.88
N HIS A 107 4.57 -5.27 34.49
CA HIS A 107 3.14 -5.45 34.37
C HIS A 107 2.55 -4.33 33.53
N TYR A 108 1.55 -4.66 32.74
CA TYR A 108 0.81 -3.77 31.86
C TYR A 108 -0.67 -3.79 32.21
N ARG A 109 -1.34 -2.68 31.96
CA ARG A 109 -2.80 -2.56 32.03
C ARG A 109 -3.26 -1.64 30.90
N ILE A 110 -4.33 -2.03 30.24
CA ILE A 110 -4.96 -1.24 29.18
C ILE A 110 -6.35 -0.85 29.63
N ASN A 111 -6.68 0.43 29.53
CA ASN A 111 -8.06 0.88 29.66
C ASN A 111 -8.76 0.73 28.30
N GLY A 112 -9.63 -0.28 28.17
CA GLY A 112 -10.32 -0.60 26.91
C GLY A 112 -11.22 0.53 26.42
N GLU A 113 -12.01 1.16 27.29
CA GLU A 113 -12.91 2.27 26.91
C GLU A 113 -12.11 3.49 26.44
N ALA A 114 -11.04 3.84 27.15
CA ALA A 114 -10.18 4.94 26.76
C ALA A 114 -9.42 4.63 25.45
N LEU A 115 -9.02 3.38 25.20
CA LEU A 115 -8.43 2.96 23.93
C LEU A 115 -9.42 3.10 22.77
N ILE A 116 -10.67 2.67 22.96
CA ILE A 116 -11.73 2.80 21.95
C ILE A 116 -11.97 4.27 21.62
N ASN A 117 -12.13 5.13 22.64
CA ASN A 117 -12.36 6.57 22.43
C ASN A 117 -11.20 7.29 21.72
N VAL A 118 -9.97 6.82 21.90
CA VAL A 118 -8.77 7.38 21.26
C VAL A 118 -8.58 6.88 19.82
N LEU A 119 -8.91 5.62 19.53
CA LEU A 119 -8.80 5.03 18.18
C LEU A 119 -10.01 5.37 17.29
N PHE A 120 -11.19 5.46 17.88
CA PHE A 120 -12.47 5.71 17.22
C PHE A 120 -13.17 6.88 17.92
N PRO A 121 -12.63 8.12 17.81
CA PRO A 121 -13.31 9.29 18.36
C PRO A 121 -14.69 9.40 17.71
N VAL A 122 -15.74 9.47 18.54
CA VAL A 122 -17.11 9.64 18.06
C VAL A 122 -17.19 10.96 17.31
N THR A 123 -17.29 10.90 15.98
CA THR A 123 -17.46 12.08 15.13
C THR A 123 -18.84 12.66 15.40
N LEU A 124 -18.87 13.69 16.26
CA LEU A 124 -20.08 14.35 16.72
C LEU A 124 -20.56 15.35 15.65
N ASP A 125 -20.94 14.82 14.49
CA ASP A 125 -21.55 15.55 13.38
C ASP A 125 -22.82 14.81 12.91
N SER A 126 -23.95 15.52 12.91
CA SER A 126 -25.26 15.07 12.43
C SER A 126 -25.95 13.91 13.18
N ALA A 127 -26.31 14.17 14.44
CA ALA A 127 -27.56 13.64 15.01
C ALA A 127 -28.39 14.75 15.69
N GLU A 128 -28.38 15.97 15.14
CA GLU A 128 -29.43 16.94 15.45
C GLU A 128 -30.78 16.44 14.96
N SER A 129 -31.83 16.74 15.73
CA SER A 129 -33.14 16.13 15.58
C SER A 129 -33.77 16.34 14.19
N ARG A 130 -34.10 15.24 13.51
CA ARG A 130 -35.30 15.19 12.68
C ARG A 130 -36.43 14.52 13.46
N ASN A 131 -37.24 15.36 14.09
CA ASN A 131 -38.51 14.98 14.69
C ASN A 131 -39.37 14.24 13.64
N GLY A 132 -39.67 12.98 13.91
CA GLY A 132 -40.22 12.03 12.92
C GLY A 132 -40.96 10.87 13.58
N LYS A 133 -41.68 11.15 14.67
CA LYS A 133 -42.76 10.35 15.27
C LYS A 133 -42.66 8.81 15.07
N CYS A 134 -41.94 8.14 15.97
CA CYS A 134 -42.19 6.74 16.29
C CYS A 134 -42.57 6.65 17.77
N GLU A 135 -43.61 5.90 18.09
CA GLU A 135 -44.29 5.99 19.39
C GLU A 135 -43.59 5.14 20.46
N VAL A 136 -43.77 5.54 21.72
CA VAL A 136 -43.17 4.89 22.89
C VAL A 136 -43.70 3.46 23.01
N ALA A 137 -42.81 2.47 22.92
CA ALA A 137 -43.06 1.10 23.33
C ALA A 137 -42.23 0.81 24.59
N GLU A 138 -42.90 0.75 25.73
CA GLU A 138 -42.29 0.37 27.01
C GLU A 138 -41.83 -1.11 26.99
N PRO A 139 -40.78 -1.48 27.76
CA PRO A 139 -40.36 -2.86 27.86
C PRO A 139 -41.40 -3.67 28.64
N ILE A 140 -42.02 -4.66 27.99
CA ILE A 140 -42.94 -5.61 28.66
C ILE A 140 -42.12 -6.76 29.27
N PRO A 141 -42.10 -6.93 30.61
CA PRO A 141 -41.60 -8.14 31.25
C PRO A 141 -42.72 -9.20 31.30
N GLN A 142 -42.43 -10.43 30.91
CA GLN A 142 -43.31 -11.58 31.21
C GLN A 142 -42.53 -12.73 31.83
N ASN A 143 -43.02 -13.14 33.00
CA ASN A 143 -42.44 -14.14 33.89
C ASN A 143 -43.04 -15.54 33.64
N HIS A 144 -42.18 -16.54 33.83
CA HIS A 144 -42.43 -17.87 34.45
C HIS A 144 -43.70 -18.71 34.18
N GLY A 145 -43.46 -19.98 33.87
CA GLY A 145 -44.27 -21.16 34.25
C GLY A 145 -43.63 -22.47 33.71
N THR A 146 -42.80 -23.23 34.48
CA THR A 146 -43.16 -24.43 35.30
C THR A 146 -44.12 -25.41 34.61
N GLU A 147 -43.90 -26.73 34.46
CA GLU A 147 -43.22 -27.79 35.27
C GLU A 147 -42.68 -28.95 34.37
N ASN A 148 -41.93 -30.01 34.76
CA ASN A 148 -40.99 -30.37 35.85
C ASN A 148 -40.32 -31.75 35.51
N ALA A 149 -39.00 -31.96 35.72
CA ALA A 149 -38.37 -33.28 36.01
C ALA A 149 -36.84 -33.16 36.29
N GLU A 150 -36.38 -33.78 37.38
CA GLU A 150 -35.00 -33.82 37.92
C GLU A 150 -34.28 -35.18 37.62
N PRO A 151 -32.99 -35.45 38.01
CA PRO A 151 -31.81 -34.60 38.31
C PRO A 151 -30.45 -35.12 37.73
N GLN A 152 -29.32 -34.50 38.11
CA GLN A 152 -27.88 -34.93 38.00
C GLN A 152 -27.24 -34.85 36.59
N ASN A 153 -26.16 -34.09 36.31
CA ASN A 153 -24.84 -34.06 36.98
C ASN A 153 -24.03 -32.78 36.55
N PRO A 154 -22.95 -32.38 37.24
CA PRO A 154 -22.22 -31.15 36.92
C PRO A 154 -21.05 -31.41 35.96
N ASN A 155 -21.04 -30.77 34.79
CA ASN A 155 -19.82 -30.66 33.96
C ASN A 155 -19.79 -29.35 33.16
N ARG A 156 -18.90 -28.46 33.62
CA ARG A 156 -18.00 -27.58 32.83
C ARG A 156 -18.20 -27.62 31.31
N GLU A 157 -18.88 -26.61 30.77
CA GLU A 157 -18.66 -26.17 29.39
C GLU A 157 -18.14 -24.72 29.37
N VAL A 158 -17.11 -24.51 28.57
CA VAL A 158 -16.36 -23.26 28.46
C VAL A 158 -17.09 -22.35 27.49
N ALA A 159 -17.23 -21.06 27.83
CA ALA A 159 -17.73 -20.08 26.88
C ALA A 159 -16.75 -19.96 25.70
N GLU A 160 -17.13 -20.47 24.53
CA GLU A 160 -16.33 -20.33 23.32
C GLU A 160 -16.32 -18.86 22.86
N PRO A 161 -15.14 -18.24 22.65
CA PRO A 161 -15.08 -16.89 22.10
C PRO A 161 -15.38 -16.93 20.60
N ILE A 162 -16.54 -16.44 20.21
CA ILE A 162 -16.98 -16.30 18.82
C ILE A 162 -16.15 -15.23 18.08
N LEU A 163 -14.96 -15.63 17.61
CA LEU A 163 -14.09 -14.85 16.72
C LEU A 163 -13.50 -15.71 15.60
N TYR A 164 -14.37 -16.39 14.84
CA TYR A 164 -14.15 -16.57 13.41
C TYR A 164 -15.48 -16.96 12.71
N THR A 165 -15.86 -16.24 11.66
CA THR A 165 -16.89 -16.71 10.72
C THR A 165 -16.39 -16.45 9.30
N ASP A 166 -16.25 -17.53 8.54
CA ASP A 166 -15.59 -17.55 7.24
C ASP A 166 -16.47 -16.95 6.13
N HIS A 167 -16.18 -15.74 5.67
CA HIS A 167 -16.75 -15.19 4.43
C HIS A 167 -15.65 -14.76 3.44
N TYR A 168 -14.90 -15.75 2.97
CA TYR A 168 -14.32 -15.71 1.61
C TYR A 168 -15.21 -16.53 0.66
N SER A 169 -16.15 -15.85 0.01
CA SER A 169 -16.76 -16.33 -1.23
C SER A 169 -16.15 -15.58 -2.40
N ASP A 170 -15.06 -16.11 -2.96
CA ASP A 170 -14.50 -15.61 -4.22
C ASP A 170 -15.40 -16.05 -5.39
N HIS A 171 -16.13 -15.09 -5.95
CA HIS A 171 -16.81 -15.21 -7.23
C HIS A 171 -16.39 -14.06 -8.17
N HIS A 172 -15.20 -14.23 -8.75
CA HIS A 172 -14.62 -13.49 -9.87
C HIS A 172 -15.63 -13.03 -10.96
N LYS A 173 -15.73 -11.70 -11.24
CA LYS A 173 -15.61 -11.02 -12.57
C LYS A 173 -16.20 -9.61 -12.63
N GLN A 174 -15.70 -8.84 -13.60
CA GLN A 174 -15.96 -7.42 -13.88
C GLN A 174 -17.42 -7.12 -14.27
N ILE A 175 -18.11 -6.18 -13.59
CA ILE A 175 -19.15 -5.32 -14.20
C ILE A 175 -19.10 -3.89 -13.60
N ILE A 176 -18.64 -2.95 -14.42
CA ILE A 176 -18.98 -1.52 -14.56
C ILE A 176 -19.70 -0.78 -13.40
N ASN A 177 -19.00 0.23 -12.86
CA ASN A 177 -19.40 1.37 -12.00
C ASN A 177 -20.80 2.01 -12.27
N PRO A 178 -21.45 2.70 -11.28
CA PRO A 178 -20.84 3.87 -10.61
C PRO A 178 -21.18 4.19 -9.13
N SER A 179 -20.36 5.09 -8.58
CA SER A 179 -20.61 5.97 -7.42
C SER A 179 -20.50 5.37 -6.00
N CYS A 180 -19.27 5.18 -5.52
CA CYS A 180 -18.96 5.08 -4.08
C CYS A 180 -18.41 6.41 -3.53
N PRO A 181 -18.58 6.71 -2.22
CA PRO A 181 -17.88 7.83 -1.58
C PRO A 181 -16.37 7.65 -1.69
N VAL A 182 -15.66 8.74 -1.98
CA VAL A 182 -14.23 8.72 -2.27
C VAL A 182 -13.43 8.41 -1.00
N ALA A 183 -12.71 7.27 -1.00
CA ALA A 183 -11.68 6.99 0.00
C ALA A 183 -10.62 8.12 0.01
N PRO A 184 -9.96 8.40 1.15
CA PRO A 184 -8.90 9.41 1.21
C PRO A 184 -7.87 9.14 0.12
N GLN A 185 -7.86 10.00 -0.90
CA GLN A 185 -6.91 9.87 -2.00
C GLN A 185 -5.50 9.98 -1.39
N PRO A 186 -4.53 9.14 -1.79
CA PRO A 186 -3.15 9.37 -1.41
C PRO A 186 -2.79 10.81 -1.82
N ASP A 187 -2.13 11.54 -0.94
CA ASP A 187 -1.69 12.92 -1.21
C ASP A 187 -1.09 12.97 -2.63
N PRO A 188 -1.64 13.78 -3.55
CA PRO A 188 -1.21 13.78 -4.95
C PRO A 188 0.30 13.88 -5.12
N GLU A 189 0.99 14.60 -4.22
CA GLU A 189 2.43 14.80 -4.25
C GLU A 189 3.25 13.52 -3.91
N VAL A 190 2.65 12.59 -3.13
CA VAL A 190 3.22 11.25 -2.87
C VAL A 190 3.10 10.38 -4.11
N LEU A 191 1.92 10.32 -4.74
CA LEU A 191 1.70 9.56 -5.98
C LEU A 191 2.59 10.10 -7.13
N ILE A 192 2.74 11.42 -7.24
CA ILE A 192 3.68 12.07 -8.17
C ILE A 192 5.13 11.66 -7.88
N THR A 193 5.49 11.50 -6.61
CA THR A 193 6.83 11.04 -6.20
C THR A 193 7.11 9.59 -6.58
N ASP A 194 6.18 8.68 -6.32
CA ASP A 194 6.34 7.27 -6.66
C ASP A 194 6.40 7.06 -8.18
N ASN A 195 5.52 7.74 -8.92
CA ASN A 195 5.56 7.79 -10.38
C ASN A 195 6.89 8.36 -10.91
N ALA A 196 7.44 9.41 -10.28
CA ALA A 196 8.74 9.95 -10.67
C ALA A 196 9.89 8.98 -10.40
N ILE A 197 9.80 8.18 -9.33
CA ILE A 197 10.78 7.13 -9.00
C ILE A 197 10.73 5.99 -10.02
N LEU A 198 9.55 5.61 -10.52
CA LEU A 198 9.41 4.61 -11.59
C LEU A 198 10.10 5.08 -12.89
N VAL A 199 9.82 6.31 -13.33
CA VAL A 199 10.46 6.91 -14.52
C VAL A 199 11.98 6.99 -14.36
N LEU A 200 12.48 7.43 -13.19
CA LEU A 200 13.92 7.52 -12.93
C LEU A 200 14.59 6.14 -12.91
N THR A 201 13.90 5.13 -12.37
CA THR A 201 14.37 3.74 -12.39
C THR A 201 14.49 3.22 -13.82
N HIS A 202 13.48 3.47 -14.65
CA HIS A 202 13.50 3.12 -16.07
C HIS A 202 14.64 3.82 -16.84
N LEU A 203 14.85 5.12 -16.61
CA LEU A 203 15.97 5.86 -17.19
C LEU A 203 17.32 5.23 -16.83
N ASN A 204 17.53 4.85 -15.58
CA ASN A 204 18.76 4.19 -15.14
C ASN A 204 18.94 2.80 -15.78
N GLN A 205 17.86 2.01 -15.88
CA GLN A 205 17.88 0.69 -16.52
C GLN A 205 18.23 0.76 -18.00
N VAL A 206 17.54 1.63 -18.76
CA VAL A 206 17.75 1.79 -20.20
C VAL A 206 19.10 2.43 -20.49
N SER A 207 19.49 3.49 -19.74
CA SER A 207 20.70 4.24 -20.07
C SER A 207 22.01 3.63 -19.53
N GLY A 208 21.94 2.68 -18.59
CA GLY A 208 23.08 2.22 -17.78
C GLY A 208 23.50 3.19 -16.68
N SER A 209 22.82 4.33 -16.53
CA SER A 209 23.15 5.38 -15.56
C SER A 209 22.78 5.00 -14.12
N ARG A 210 23.33 5.74 -13.15
CA ARG A 210 23.09 5.56 -11.71
C ARG A 210 22.60 6.86 -11.05
N TYR A 211 21.63 7.54 -11.65
CA TYR A 211 21.02 8.73 -11.07
C TYR A 211 20.31 8.39 -9.75
N GLN A 212 20.68 9.08 -8.68
CA GLN A 212 20.09 8.88 -7.36
C GLN A 212 18.67 9.46 -7.28
N LYS A 213 17.86 8.95 -6.35
CA LYS A 213 16.50 9.46 -6.05
C LYS A 213 16.55 10.79 -5.25
N SER A 214 17.42 11.71 -5.67
CA SER A 214 17.60 13.03 -5.05
C SER A 214 16.55 14.03 -5.53
N LYS A 215 16.44 15.17 -4.83
CA LYS A 215 15.57 16.28 -5.27
C LYS A 215 15.88 16.68 -6.72
N THR A 216 17.15 16.94 -7.04
CA THR A 216 17.58 17.44 -8.35
C THR A 216 17.30 16.47 -9.50
N SER A 217 17.41 15.15 -9.28
CA SER A 217 17.09 14.15 -10.31
C SER A 217 15.58 13.99 -10.54
N LEU A 218 14.77 14.11 -9.48
CA LEU A 218 13.31 13.92 -9.54
C LEU A 218 12.55 15.20 -9.90
N GLU A 219 13.10 16.39 -9.68
CA GLU A 219 12.40 17.68 -9.83
C GLU A 219 11.85 17.91 -11.24
N ASN A 220 12.67 17.66 -12.28
CA ASN A 220 12.23 17.79 -13.68
C ASN A 220 11.15 16.76 -14.05
N ILE A 221 11.24 15.54 -13.52
CA ILE A 221 10.28 14.44 -13.74
C ILE A 221 8.94 14.77 -13.06
N ARG A 222 8.97 15.13 -11.77
CA ARG A 222 7.80 15.58 -11.00
C ARG A 222 7.13 16.79 -11.65
N ALA A 223 7.90 17.72 -12.23
CA ALA A 223 7.34 18.85 -12.96
C ALA A 223 6.50 18.41 -14.17
N ARG A 224 6.95 17.43 -14.98
CA ARG A 224 6.12 16.88 -16.08
C ARG A 224 4.85 16.20 -15.54
N LEU A 225 4.98 15.41 -14.46
CA LEU A 225 3.82 14.73 -13.86
C LEU A 225 2.79 15.73 -13.30
N ARG A 226 3.22 16.86 -12.72
CA ARG A 226 2.34 17.96 -12.31
C ARG A 226 1.73 18.75 -13.48
N GLU A 227 2.40 18.80 -14.63
CA GLU A 227 1.85 19.34 -15.88
C GLU A 227 0.82 18.40 -16.55
N GLY A 228 0.62 17.19 -16.01
CA GLY A 228 -0.42 16.24 -16.46
C GLY A 228 0.05 15.15 -17.42
N TYR A 229 1.35 15.06 -17.72
CA TYR A 229 1.90 13.98 -18.55
C TYR A 229 1.94 12.65 -17.78
N THR A 230 1.72 11.54 -18.48
CA THR A 230 1.69 10.21 -17.86
C THR A 230 3.09 9.61 -17.71
N VAL A 231 3.23 8.62 -16.82
CA VAL A 231 4.46 7.82 -16.71
C VAL A 231 4.86 7.22 -18.07
N SER A 232 3.87 6.77 -18.86
CA SER A 232 4.06 6.20 -20.20
C SER A 232 4.71 7.20 -21.17
N ASP A 233 4.26 8.46 -21.15
CA ASP A 233 4.81 9.54 -21.99
C ASP A 233 6.29 9.80 -21.67
N LEU A 234 6.62 9.80 -20.38
CA LEU A 234 8.00 9.98 -19.93
C LEU A 234 8.88 8.77 -20.27
N THR A 235 8.38 7.54 -20.13
CA THR A 235 9.13 6.33 -20.57
C THR A 235 9.31 6.28 -22.08
N LEU A 236 8.31 6.71 -22.87
CA LEU A 236 8.40 6.79 -24.31
C LEU A 236 9.46 7.81 -24.78
N VAL A 237 9.60 8.94 -24.07
CA VAL A 237 10.68 9.90 -24.31
C VAL A 237 12.05 9.29 -23.97
N ILE A 238 12.16 8.49 -22.91
CA ILE A 238 13.39 7.76 -22.57
C ILE A 238 13.75 6.79 -23.70
N ASP A 239 12.82 5.92 -24.12
CA ASP A 239 13.04 4.91 -25.17
C ASP A 239 13.50 5.55 -26.48
N LEU A 240 12.75 6.55 -26.96
CA LEU A 240 13.08 7.29 -28.17
C LEU A 240 14.48 7.93 -28.10
N LYS A 241 14.84 8.50 -26.95
CA LYS A 241 16.11 9.23 -26.80
C LYS A 241 17.31 8.32 -26.59
N HIS A 242 17.11 7.18 -25.93
CA HIS A 242 18.07 6.10 -25.96
C HIS A 242 18.30 5.66 -27.40
N GLU A 243 17.26 5.25 -28.13
CA GLU A 243 17.38 4.81 -29.53
C GLU A 243 18.02 5.88 -30.45
N HIS A 244 17.70 7.16 -30.24
CA HIS A 244 18.23 8.25 -31.05
C HIS A 244 19.71 8.56 -30.82
N TRP A 245 20.19 8.40 -29.58
CA TRP A 245 21.53 8.81 -29.14
C TRP A 245 22.48 7.65 -28.83
N ASN A 246 21.97 6.42 -28.71
CA ASN A 246 22.77 5.22 -28.57
C ASN A 246 23.75 5.09 -29.75
N GLY A 247 24.97 4.63 -29.47
CA GLY A 247 26.07 4.62 -30.43
C GLY A 247 26.73 5.99 -30.72
N ASN A 248 26.24 7.10 -30.17
CA ASN A 248 26.86 8.43 -30.29
C ASN A 248 27.15 9.05 -28.92
N ASP A 249 28.33 8.76 -28.36
CA ASP A 249 28.77 9.18 -27.03
C ASP A 249 28.63 10.71 -26.79
N ALA A 250 28.99 11.52 -27.79
CA ALA A 250 28.90 12.97 -27.75
C ALA A 250 27.45 13.50 -27.64
N GLN A 251 26.45 12.69 -28.02
CA GLN A 251 25.03 12.97 -27.78
C GLN A 251 24.50 12.25 -26.54
N TYR A 252 25.02 11.07 -26.23
CA TYR A 252 24.58 10.25 -25.10
C TYR A 252 24.87 10.88 -23.73
N GLN A 253 25.89 11.74 -23.63
CA GLN A 253 26.13 12.58 -22.43
C GLN A 253 24.91 13.43 -22.01
N TYR A 254 23.96 13.68 -22.91
CA TYR A 254 22.72 14.42 -22.68
C TYR A 254 21.56 13.53 -22.20
N MET A 255 21.77 12.24 -21.93
CA MET A 255 20.76 11.30 -21.42
C MET A 255 20.47 11.50 -19.91
N ARG A 256 20.23 12.76 -19.52
CA ARG A 256 20.04 13.23 -18.14
C ARG A 256 18.58 13.62 -17.89
N PRO A 257 18.05 13.47 -16.64
CA PRO A 257 16.69 13.91 -16.32
C PRO A 257 16.41 15.38 -16.70
N GLU A 258 17.37 16.27 -16.48
CA GLU A 258 17.27 17.70 -16.82
C GLU A 258 17.10 17.95 -18.32
N THR A 259 17.85 17.23 -19.16
CA THR A 259 17.81 17.43 -20.62
C THR A 259 16.59 16.78 -21.26
N LEU A 260 16.17 15.61 -20.75
CA LEU A 260 15.00 14.87 -21.25
C LEU A 260 13.68 15.54 -20.84
N PHE A 261 13.58 15.93 -19.57
CA PHE A 261 12.35 16.44 -18.95
C PHE A 261 12.36 17.96 -18.73
N GLY A 262 13.30 18.67 -19.37
CA GLY A 262 13.36 20.13 -19.36
C GLY A 262 12.19 20.77 -20.15
N PRO A 263 11.54 21.82 -19.62
CA PRO A 263 10.26 22.33 -20.14
C PRO A 263 10.31 22.80 -21.60
N LYS A 264 11.46 23.30 -22.06
CA LYS A 264 11.63 23.83 -23.43
C LYS A 264 11.69 22.76 -24.52
N LYS A 265 11.88 21.48 -24.16
CA LYS A 265 12.20 20.41 -25.13
C LYS A 265 11.35 19.15 -24.96
N PHE A 266 10.86 18.87 -23.76
CA PHE A 266 10.08 17.68 -23.45
C PHE A 266 8.91 17.46 -24.44
N GLU A 267 8.07 18.47 -24.68
CA GLU A 267 6.91 18.35 -25.58
C GLU A 267 7.31 17.95 -27.01
N GLY A 268 8.35 18.58 -27.57
CA GLY A 268 8.87 18.22 -28.89
C GLY A 268 9.48 16.81 -28.95
N TYR A 269 9.96 16.29 -27.81
CA TYR A 269 10.42 14.91 -27.69
C TYR A 269 9.24 13.94 -27.60
N LEU A 270 8.21 14.25 -26.82
CA LEU A 270 6.99 13.46 -26.69
C LEU A 270 6.26 13.32 -28.04
N GLN A 271 6.04 14.42 -28.76
CA GLN A 271 5.45 14.40 -30.11
C GLN A 271 6.30 13.62 -31.13
N SER A 272 7.61 13.50 -30.89
CA SER A 272 8.48 12.65 -31.71
C SER A 272 8.40 11.18 -31.30
N GLY A 273 8.25 10.91 -30.00
CA GLY A 273 8.03 9.59 -29.41
C GLY A 273 6.72 8.97 -29.89
N ILE A 274 5.61 9.70 -29.82
CA ILE A 274 4.29 9.26 -30.31
C ILE A 274 4.34 8.88 -31.80
N ARG A 275 5.06 9.65 -32.63
CA ARG A 275 5.25 9.35 -34.05
C ARG A 275 6.17 8.16 -34.33
N TRP A 276 7.06 7.82 -33.41
CA TRP A 276 7.95 6.66 -33.48
C TRP A 276 7.23 5.39 -32.98
N ASP A 277 6.49 5.49 -31.88
CA ASP A 277 5.63 4.42 -31.34
C ASP A 277 4.55 4.01 -32.35
N LYS A 278 3.85 4.97 -32.96
CA LYS A 278 2.89 4.74 -34.05
C LYS A 278 3.49 4.08 -35.30
N LYS A 279 4.81 4.10 -35.46
CA LYS A 279 5.54 3.40 -36.54
C LYS A 279 6.02 1.99 -36.13
N GLY A 280 5.67 1.53 -34.93
CA GLY A 280 6.15 0.26 -34.38
C GLY A 280 7.55 0.31 -33.78
N ARG A 281 7.97 1.48 -33.25
CA ARG A 281 9.29 1.71 -32.64
C ARG A 281 10.48 1.26 -33.51
N PRO A 282 10.56 1.73 -34.77
CA PRO A 282 11.57 1.24 -35.70
C PRO A 282 12.99 1.67 -35.27
N PRO A 283 14.02 0.83 -35.51
CA PRO A 283 15.38 1.05 -35.01
C PRO A 283 16.08 2.18 -35.76
N ARG A 284 17.13 2.76 -35.16
CA ARG A 284 17.74 4.03 -35.57
C ARG A 284 18.22 4.07 -37.02
N GLU A 285 18.65 2.94 -37.59
CA GLU A 285 19.13 2.85 -38.98
C GLU A 285 18.03 3.17 -39.99
N SER A 286 16.78 2.81 -39.68
CA SER A 286 15.61 3.05 -40.56
C SER A 286 15.14 4.52 -40.57
N TRP A 287 15.65 5.35 -39.66
CA TRP A 287 15.22 6.74 -39.48
C TRP A 287 15.79 7.65 -40.58
N GLY A 288 15.13 7.63 -41.73
CA GLY A 288 15.57 8.40 -42.90
C GLY A 288 15.48 7.63 -44.21
N GLU A 289 14.98 6.38 -44.21
CA GLU A 289 14.54 5.70 -45.42
C GLU A 289 13.48 6.55 -46.13
N LYS A 290 13.93 7.34 -47.11
CA LYS A 290 13.05 8.10 -47.99
C LYS A 290 12.26 7.12 -48.85
N LYS A 291 11.01 6.86 -48.48
CA LYS A 291 10.04 6.32 -49.44
C LYS A 291 9.89 7.34 -50.56
N HIS A 292 10.20 6.88 -51.77
CA HIS A 292 10.33 7.64 -53.01
C HIS A 292 11.61 8.50 -53.14
N ASP A 293 12.55 7.97 -53.93
CA ASP A 293 13.49 8.79 -54.69
C ASP A 293 12.77 9.23 -55.98
N PRO A 294 12.52 10.54 -56.21
CA PRO A 294 11.81 11.01 -57.40
C PRO A 294 12.62 10.86 -58.69
N MET A 295 13.94 10.60 -58.60
CA MET A 295 14.79 10.32 -59.76
C MET A 295 14.80 8.83 -60.15
N LYS A 296 14.24 7.95 -59.31
CA LYS A 296 14.25 6.50 -59.51
C LYS A 296 13.04 6.06 -60.35
N PHE A 297 13.09 6.37 -61.64
CA PHE A 297 12.13 5.86 -62.61
C PHE A 297 12.15 4.32 -62.63
N GLY A 298 10.97 3.71 -62.72
CA GLY A 298 10.85 2.28 -63.00
C GLY A 298 11.34 1.94 -64.41
N PRO A 299 11.49 0.64 -64.74
CA PRO A 299 11.76 0.23 -66.12
C PRO A 299 10.66 0.81 -67.04
N VAL A 300 11.09 1.35 -68.19
CA VAL A 300 10.17 1.91 -69.19
C VAL A 300 9.17 0.85 -69.62
N ASP A 301 7.87 1.16 -69.51
CA ASP A 301 6.84 0.26 -70.02
C ASP A 301 6.86 0.29 -71.55
N THR A 302 7.33 -0.81 -72.14
CA THR A 302 7.41 -1.00 -73.60
C THR A 302 6.15 -1.64 -74.17
N LYS A 303 5.10 -1.85 -73.37
CA LYS A 303 3.81 -2.33 -73.86
C LYS A 303 3.14 -1.27 -74.71
N ILE A 304 3.07 -1.53 -76.02
CA ILE A 304 2.28 -0.75 -76.96
C ILE A 304 0.81 -0.85 -76.53
N PRO A 305 0.11 0.28 -76.28
CA PRO A 305 -1.30 0.25 -75.89
C PRO A 305 -2.19 -0.41 -76.95
N GLU A 306 -3.22 -1.12 -76.48
CA GLU A 306 -4.15 -1.83 -77.36
C GLU A 306 -4.82 -0.86 -78.35
N GLY A 307 -4.65 -1.14 -79.64
CA GLY A 307 -5.10 -0.26 -80.74
C GLY A 307 -3.99 0.48 -81.48
N PHE A 308 -2.79 0.63 -80.90
CA PHE A 308 -1.62 1.12 -81.63
C PHE A 308 -0.90 -0.03 -82.35
N ARG A 309 -0.60 0.14 -83.63
CA ARG A 309 0.34 -0.72 -84.36
C ARG A 309 1.72 -0.07 -84.33
N GLY A 310 2.74 -0.85 -83.97
CA GLY A 310 4.15 -0.50 -84.15
C GLY A 310 4.61 -0.66 -85.60
#